data_AF-A0A2E3BZZ8-F1
#
_entry.id   AF-A0A2E3BZZ8-F1
#
_cell.length_a   1.000
_cell.length_b   1.000
_cell.length_c   1.000
_cell.angle_alpha   90.00
_cell.angle_beta   90.00
_cell.angle_gamma   90.00
#
_symmetry.space_group_name_H-M   'P 1'
#
loop_
_entity.id
_entity.type
_entity.pdbx_description
1 polymer ?
#
loop_
_entity_poly.entity_id
_entity_poly.type
_entity_poly.pdbx_seq_one_letter_code
_entity_poly.pdbx_strand_id
1 'polypeptide(L)'
;MNAIYYQLICKITYDNNYEDFKLCVLGDQNQSIFKFNKADERFIVYGDRLFDFEFDNFKKLNLSISFRVTNQIVDFLNNCLLGYERMKAQKEGDTVRYIICNTYGTKKNPPRATFEEIEYYLNKGYEYEDIFVLCPSLKSQRTGVRILSNWLTEKDIPVYVPVSDNENLDQDILNNKIVFSTFHQVKGLERKVVLIFNFDESYTKFYNQSCDPNVCPNEIYVAVTRASECLTVFHDNRQNYLPFCNVNILEDYCDVIEYNPLKISKFKMQNKMKLNVSTLTNHLPFEVVEHCTTFFKTKIVKEKKEKINIRGKVKNDEGNYETVQDITAVAIPAYFEYMKTGLLSIYDPKVEEETLLYDENEEYAFSDIDDESEEEIEESKELSIPRLLFLSNLYISKQTGYRFKMNQIESYNWLRRDQLEKCTLRLDKLIGEDVEFNIDFEIDEKEELQNKKLSGVFDIIDGNKIWMLRCLDKIENVHLIQLALNAYVYHSLYPLEDPSFFIVNILTKEVISIYYDIDNLRKMVRYLIIQKYNTEQALSDNKFIESIEKIKHIYYE
;
A
#
# COMPACT_ATOMS: atom_id res chain seq x y z
N MET A 1 18.34 -6.26 -7.33
CA MET A 1 18.91 -7.07 -6.23
C MET A 1 19.45 -6.11 -5.17
N ASN A 2 19.69 -6.53 -3.92
CA ASN A 2 20.37 -5.70 -2.92
C ASN A 2 21.63 -6.42 -2.37
N ALA A 3 22.39 -5.72 -1.53
CA ALA A 3 23.65 -6.22 -0.97
C ALA A 3 23.50 -7.51 -0.15
N ILE A 4 22.39 -7.72 0.56
CA ILE A 4 22.12 -8.94 1.33
C ILE A 4 22.01 -10.15 0.41
N TYR A 5 21.24 -10.03 -0.68
CA TYR A 5 21.12 -11.12 -1.66
C TYR A 5 22.46 -11.44 -2.33
N TYR A 6 23.27 -10.41 -2.63
CA TYR A 6 24.63 -10.60 -3.12
C TYR A 6 25.50 -11.38 -2.11
N GLN A 7 25.47 -10.97 -0.84
CA GLN A 7 26.18 -11.65 0.25
C GLN A 7 25.77 -13.12 0.37
N LEU A 8 24.49 -13.43 0.24
CA LEU A 8 23.98 -14.79 0.24
C LEU A 8 24.56 -15.60 -0.93
N ILE A 9 24.63 -15.03 -2.14
CA ILE A 9 25.24 -15.67 -3.31
C ILE A 9 26.73 -15.95 -3.02
N CYS A 10 27.48 -14.98 -2.51
CA CYS A 10 28.88 -15.19 -2.12
C CYS A 10 29.02 -16.34 -1.12
N LYS A 11 28.20 -16.34 -0.08
CA LYS A 11 28.21 -17.41 0.93
C LYS A 11 27.91 -18.79 0.31
N ILE A 12 26.88 -18.89 -0.54
CA ILE A 12 26.53 -20.16 -1.19
C ILE A 12 27.69 -20.65 -2.07
N THR A 13 28.28 -19.76 -2.89
CA THR A 13 29.41 -20.11 -3.75
C THR A 13 30.62 -20.57 -2.93
N TYR A 14 30.93 -19.86 -1.84
CA TYR A 14 32.03 -20.18 -0.94
C TYR A 14 31.84 -21.53 -0.23
N ASP A 15 30.66 -21.75 0.39
CA ASP A 15 30.35 -22.96 1.15
C ASP A 15 30.35 -24.23 0.26
N ASN A 16 30.20 -24.08 -1.06
CA ASN A 16 30.22 -25.18 -2.04
C ASN A 16 31.58 -25.32 -2.77
N ASN A 17 32.66 -24.72 -2.26
CA ASN A 17 34.01 -24.82 -2.80
C ASN A 17 34.11 -24.53 -4.31
N TYR A 18 33.26 -23.65 -4.86
CA TYR A 18 33.28 -23.29 -6.27
C TYR A 18 33.06 -24.45 -7.26
N GLU A 19 32.79 -25.67 -6.79
CA GLU A 19 32.61 -26.83 -7.65
C GLU A 19 31.19 -26.84 -8.25
N ASP A 20 31.10 -27.07 -9.58
CA ASP A 20 29.86 -27.30 -10.32
C ASP A 20 28.76 -26.21 -10.24
N PHE A 21 29.13 -24.94 -9.98
CA PHE A 21 28.17 -23.83 -9.98
C PHE A 21 28.05 -23.14 -11.35
N LYS A 22 26.82 -22.91 -11.82
CA LYS A 22 26.51 -22.10 -13.00
C LYS A 22 25.58 -20.96 -12.62
N LEU A 23 25.99 -19.73 -12.90
CA LEU A 23 25.18 -18.54 -12.65
C LEU A 23 24.56 -18.00 -13.94
N CYS A 24 23.27 -17.68 -13.88
CA CYS A 24 22.58 -16.91 -14.90
C CYS A 24 21.88 -15.73 -14.23
N VAL A 25 22.28 -14.51 -14.59
CA VAL A 25 21.65 -13.28 -14.09
C VAL A 25 20.69 -12.77 -15.15
N LEU A 26 19.40 -12.75 -14.83
CA LEU A 26 18.34 -12.25 -15.70
C LEU A 26 17.69 -11.03 -15.06
N GLY A 27 17.48 -9.98 -15.85
CA GLY A 27 16.80 -8.79 -15.36
C GLY A 27 16.78 -7.64 -16.35
N ASP A 28 16.08 -6.59 -15.97
CA ASP A 28 15.96 -5.34 -16.71
C ASP A 28 16.23 -4.18 -15.77
N GLN A 29 17.24 -3.36 -16.09
CA GLN A 29 17.62 -2.20 -15.29
C GLN A 29 16.45 -1.22 -15.14
N ASN A 30 15.63 -1.07 -16.18
CA ASN A 30 14.49 -0.14 -16.21
C ASN A 30 13.29 -0.64 -15.42
N GLN A 31 13.35 -1.87 -14.90
CA GLN A 31 12.33 -2.42 -14.00
C GLN A 31 12.82 -2.45 -12.55
N SER A 32 13.98 -1.88 -12.23
CA SER A 32 14.45 -1.74 -10.85
C SER A 32 13.69 -0.61 -10.14
N ILE A 33 12.61 -0.96 -9.42
CA ILE A 33 11.71 0.01 -8.75
C ILE A 33 11.66 -0.16 -7.22
N PHE A 34 12.32 -1.17 -6.67
CA PHE A 34 12.33 -1.42 -5.22
C PHE A 34 13.48 -0.71 -4.50
N LYS A 35 13.82 0.51 -4.93
CA LYS A 35 14.92 1.30 -4.36
C LYS A 35 14.73 1.55 -2.86
N PHE A 36 13.48 1.66 -2.39
CA PHE A 36 13.14 1.74 -0.97
C PHE A 36 13.61 0.52 -0.15
N ASN A 37 13.80 -0.64 -0.79
CA ASN A 37 14.35 -1.86 -0.19
C ASN A 37 15.84 -2.07 -0.57
N LYS A 38 16.53 -0.97 -0.88
CA LYS A 38 17.92 -0.92 -1.35
C LYS A 38 18.19 -1.79 -2.58
N ALA A 39 17.17 -2.03 -3.41
CA ALA A 39 17.37 -2.68 -4.68
C ALA A 39 18.13 -1.75 -5.63
N ASP A 40 19.09 -2.29 -6.34
CA ASP A 40 19.98 -1.55 -7.25
C ASP A 40 20.11 -2.31 -8.58
N GLU A 41 19.92 -1.61 -9.70
CA GLU A 41 20.05 -2.15 -11.05
C GLU A 41 21.49 -2.48 -11.42
N ARG A 42 22.48 -1.89 -10.74
CA ARG A 42 23.91 -2.07 -11.05
C ARG A 42 24.39 -3.50 -10.87
N PHE A 43 23.68 -4.31 -10.06
CA PHE A 43 23.86 -5.75 -10.00
C PHE A 43 23.57 -6.48 -11.32
N ILE A 44 22.71 -5.93 -12.18
CA ILE A 44 22.45 -6.43 -13.53
C ILE A 44 23.44 -5.79 -14.51
N VAL A 45 23.64 -4.47 -14.40
CA VAL A 45 24.49 -3.71 -15.33
C VAL A 45 25.94 -4.22 -15.32
N TYR A 46 26.49 -4.44 -14.12
CA TYR A 46 27.86 -4.89 -13.87
C TYR A 46 27.93 -6.35 -13.40
N GLY A 47 26.96 -7.19 -13.77
CA GLY A 47 26.96 -8.59 -13.35
C GLY A 47 28.23 -9.34 -13.74
N ASP A 48 28.81 -8.99 -14.88
CA ASP A 48 30.10 -9.51 -15.39
C ASP A 48 31.29 -9.17 -14.49
N ARG A 49 31.24 -8.05 -13.76
CA ARG A 49 32.30 -7.66 -12.80
C ARG A 49 32.00 -8.19 -11.40
N LEU A 50 30.76 -8.07 -10.96
CA LEU A 50 30.37 -8.37 -9.58
C LEU A 50 30.30 -9.87 -9.30
N PHE A 51 29.94 -10.68 -10.30
CA PHE A 51 29.83 -12.13 -10.17
C PHE A 51 30.96 -12.90 -10.84
N ASP A 52 32.10 -12.24 -11.06
CA ASP A 52 33.31 -12.88 -11.57
C ASP A 52 34.01 -13.68 -10.46
N PHE A 53 33.45 -14.85 -10.10
CA PHE A 53 34.02 -15.76 -9.10
C PHE A 53 35.06 -16.71 -9.72
N GLU A 54 35.94 -16.19 -10.58
CA GLU A 54 36.88 -16.99 -11.40
C GLU A 54 36.17 -17.91 -12.42
N PHE A 55 34.96 -17.54 -12.84
CA PHE A 55 34.27 -18.25 -13.91
C PHE A 55 34.84 -17.85 -15.27
N ASP A 56 35.28 -18.83 -16.05
CA ASP A 56 35.64 -18.59 -17.44
C ASP A 56 34.43 -18.03 -18.23
N ASN A 57 34.57 -16.78 -18.71
CA ASN A 57 33.73 -16.12 -19.71
C ASN A 57 32.28 -15.79 -19.31
N PHE A 58 32.05 -14.85 -18.38
CA PHE A 58 30.72 -14.25 -18.19
C PHE A 58 30.27 -13.53 -19.47
N LYS A 59 29.21 -14.02 -20.12
CA LYS A 59 28.69 -13.44 -21.38
C LYS A 59 27.45 -12.60 -21.12
N LYS A 60 27.49 -11.33 -21.55
CA LYS A 60 26.32 -10.45 -21.54
C LYS A 60 25.56 -10.57 -22.87
N LEU A 61 24.27 -10.90 -22.78
CA LEU A 61 23.36 -11.01 -23.92
C LEU A 61 22.15 -10.11 -23.68
N ASN A 62 21.67 -9.44 -24.74
CA ASN A 62 20.52 -8.54 -24.68
C ASN A 62 19.34 -9.10 -25.47
N LEU A 63 18.15 -9.07 -24.89
CA LEU A 63 16.88 -9.37 -25.54
C LEU A 63 16.09 -8.07 -25.71
N SER A 64 15.91 -7.61 -26.95
CA SER A 64 15.25 -6.34 -27.25
C SER A 64 13.85 -6.49 -27.84
N ILE A 65 13.46 -7.71 -28.25
CA ILE A 65 12.15 -7.99 -28.84
C ILE A 65 11.18 -8.43 -27.73
N SER A 66 10.07 -7.72 -27.60
CA SER A 66 8.95 -8.06 -26.73
C SER A 66 7.79 -8.62 -27.54
N PHE A 67 7.31 -9.77 -27.11
CA PHE A 67 6.10 -10.40 -27.67
C PHE A 67 4.84 -10.01 -26.89
N ARG A 68 4.97 -9.08 -25.94
CA ARG A 68 3.94 -8.80 -24.95
C ARG A 68 3.21 -7.49 -25.20
N VAL A 69 3.97 -6.41 -25.43
CA VAL A 69 3.44 -5.07 -25.69
C VAL A 69 3.24 -4.86 -27.20
N THR A 70 2.41 -3.89 -27.56
CA THR A 70 2.14 -3.52 -28.96
C THR A 70 3.20 -2.55 -29.50
N ASN A 71 3.28 -2.44 -30.83
CA ASN A 71 4.17 -1.51 -31.52
C ASN A 71 3.85 -0.06 -31.13
N GLN A 72 2.57 0.30 -31.03
CA GLN A 72 2.08 1.62 -30.63
C GLN A 72 2.57 2.01 -29.23
N ILE A 73 2.47 1.08 -28.26
CA ILE A 73 2.97 1.31 -26.89
C ILE A 73 4.49 1.45 -26.88
N VAL A 74 5.20 0.62 -27.66
CA VAL A 74 6.67 0.68 -27.78
C VAL A 74 7.12 1.98 -28.43
N ASP A 75 6.43 2.46 -29.45
CA ASP A 75 6.76 3.70 -30.14
C ASP A 75 6.53 4.91 -29.23
N PHE A 76 5.42 4.95 -28.49
CA PHE A 76 5.21 5.95 -27.45
C PHE A 76 6.33 5.91 -26.38
N LEU A 77 6.67 4.72 -25.88
CA LEU A 77 7.71 4.54 -24.86
C LEU A 77 9.10 5.00 -25.35
N ASN A 78 9.54 4.52 -26.52
CA ASN A 78 10.85 4.81 -27.08
C ASN A 78 10.98 6.29 -27.44
N ASN A 79 9.99 6.85 -28.15
CA ASN A 79 10.10 8.19 -28.74
C ASN A 79 9.66 9.28 -27.77
N CYS A 80 8.51 9.13 -27.11
CA CYS A 80 7.97 10.18 -26.25
C CYS A 80 8.55 10.15 -24.84
N LEU A 81 8.88 8.98 -24.27
CA LEU A 81 9.31 8.88 -22.86
C LEU A 81 10.81 8.72 -22.68
N LEU A 82 11.46 7.89 -23.50
CA LEU A 82 12.89 7.56 -23.34
C LEU A 82 13.81 8.41 -24.24
N GLY A 83 13.35 8.77 -25.43
CA GLY A 83 14.15 9.47 -26.44
C GLY A 83 15.16 8.58 -27.17
N TYR A 84 15.05 7.25 -27.05
CA TYR A 84 15.89 6.28 -27.75
C TYR A 84 15.17 4.93 -27.91
N GLU A 85 15.59 4.14 -28.90
CA GLU A 85 15.04 2.81 -29.17
C GLU A 85 15.50 1.79 -28.12
N ARG A 86 14.62 1.45 -27.17
CA ARG A 86 14.91 0.50 -26.07
C ARG A 86 14.38 -0.91 -26.33
N MET A 87 13.19 -1.00 -26.93
CA MET A 87 12.44 -2.24 -27.13
C MET A 87 11.81 -2.24 -28.53
N LYS A 88 11.59 -3.42 -29.10
CA LYS A 88 10.80 -3.65 -30.32
C LYS A 88 9.61 -4.55 -29.97
N ALA A 89 8.46 -4.32 -30.58
CA ALA A 89 7.32 -5.21 -30.46
C ALA A 89 7.09 -6.03 -31.74
N GLN A 90 6.17 -6.97 -31.68
CA GLN A 90 5.77 -7.87 -32.79
C GLN A 90 4.25 -7.93 -32.97
N LYS A 91 3.52 -7.04 -32.28
CA LYS A 91 2.07 -7.01 -32.23
C LYS A 91 1.59 -5.61 -32.55
N GLU A 92 0.56 -5.51 -33.36
CA GLU A 92 -0.17 -4.26 -33.56
C GLU A 92 -1.28 -4.16 -32.50
N GLY A 93 -1.62 -2.93 -32.12
CA GLY A 93 -2.76 -2.62 -31.28
C GLY A 93 -3.24 -1.19 -31.51
N ASP A 94 -4.02 -0.68 -30.57
CA ASP A 94 -4.53 0.69 -30.66
C ASP A 94 -3.43 1.71 -30.35
N THR A 95 -3.54 2.89 -30.95
CA THR A 95 -2.74 4.06 -30.59
C THR A 95 -2.92 4.37 -29.10
N VAL A 96 -1.83 4.79 -28.44
CA VAL A 96 -1.89 5.19 -27.03
C VAL A 96 -2.81 6.40 -26.88
N ARG A 97 -3.72 6.37 -25.91
CA ARG A 97 -4.66 7.47 -25.66
C ARG A 97 -4.11 8.37 -24.57
N TYR A 98 -3.88 9.64 -24.88
CA TYR A 98 -3.36 10.64 -23.94
C TYR A 98 -4.50 11.61 -23.59
N ILE A 99 -5.14 11.41 -22.43
CA ILE A 99 -6.34 12.14 -22.05
C ILE A 99 -5.99 13.27 -21.07
N ILE A 100 -6.23 14.51 -21.51
CA ILE A 100 -6.10 15.71 -20.69
C ILE A 100 -7.48 16.07 -20.14
N CYS A 101 -7.67 15.88 -18.84
CA CYS A 101 -8.94 16.15 -18.19
C CYS A 101 -8.73 16.61 -16.74
N ASN A 102 -9.78 17.12 -16.11
CA ASN A 102 -9.76 17.25 -14.67
C ASN A 102 -9.90 15.85 -14.05
N THR A 103 -8.79 15.29 -13.56
CA THR A 103 -8.79 13.96 -12.93
C THR A 103 -9.40 13.97 -11.52
N TYR A 104 -9.66 15.16 -10.96
CA TYR A 104 -10.25 15.33 -9.63
C TYR A 104 -11.63 15.96 -9.74
N GLY A 105 -12.66 15.17 -9.47
CA GLY A 105 -14.03 15.70 -9.36
C GLY A 105 -14.37 16.22 -7.96
N THR A 106 -15.62 16.65 -7.84
CA THR A 106 -16.33 16.69 -6.55
C THR A 106 -17.41 15.63 -6.58
N LYS A 107 -18.00 15.25 -5.42
CA LYS A 107 -19.18 14.35 -5.40
C LYS A 107 -20.29 14.79 -6.38
N LYS A 108 -20.46 16.10 -6.60
CA LYS A 108 -21.50 16.66 -7.49
C LYS A 108 -21.10 16.72 -8.97
N ASN A 109 -19.80 16.68 -9.27
CA ASN A 109 -19.25 16.74 -10.63
C ASN A 109 -18.04 15.80 -10.68
N PRO A 110 -18.27 14.47 -10.76
CA PRO A 110 -17.19 13.50 -10.90
C PRO A 110 -16.49 13.68 -12.25
N PRO A 111 -15.22 13.26 -12.38
CA PRO A 111 -14.44 13.41 -13.60
C PRO A 111 -14.95 12.46 -14.68
N ARG A 112 -15.97 12.91 -15.42
CA ARG A 112 -16.70 12.10 -16.42
C ARG A 112 -15.78 11.39 -17.42
N ALA A 113 -14.73 12.06 -17.86
CA ALA A 113 -13.76 11.51 -18.82
C ALA A 113 -13.10 10.21 -18.36
N THR A 114 -12.77 10.06 -17.06
CA THR A 114 -12.09 8.84 -16.57
C THR A 114 -13.04 7.65 -16.51
N PHE A 115 -14.33 7.90 -16.28
CA PHE A 115 -15.36 6.86 -16.27
C PHE A 115 -15.76 6.47 -17.69
N GLU A 116 -15.99 7.46 -18.57
CA GLU A 116 -16.26 7.24 -19.99
C GLU A 116 -15.17 6.42 -20.67
N GLU A 117 -13.92 6.57 -20.25
CA GLU A 117 -12.81 5.77 -20.77
C GLU A 117 -12.88 4.30 -20.33
N ILE A 118 -13.38 4.00 -19.12
CA ILE A 118 -13.67 2.62 -18.73
C ILE A 118 -14.81 2.08 -19.58
N GLU A 119 -15.91 2.83 -19.73
CA GLU A 119 -17.03 2.45 -20.60
C GLU A 119 -16.60 2.24 -22.04
N TYR A 120 -15.67 3.04 -22.56
CA TYR A 120 -15.10 2.89 -23.90
C TYR A 120 -14.48 1.50 -24.10
N TYR A 121 -13.69 1.02 -23.14
CA TYR A 121 -13.09 -0.31 -23.22
C TYR A 121 -14.10 -1.43 -23.00
N LEU A 122 -15.05 -1.28 -22.09
CA LEU A 122 -16.13 -2.25 -21.92
C LEU A 122 -16.99 -2.38 -23.19
N ASN A 123 -17.33 -1.25 -23.83
CA ASN A 123 -18.06 -1.22 -25.10
C ASN A 123 -17.26 -1.81 -26.28
N LYS A 124 -15.93 -1.84 -26.18
CA LYS A 124 -15.05 -2.55 -27.12
C LYS A 124 -15.03 -4.07 -26.90
N GLY A 125 -15.63 -4.57 -25.81
CA GLY A 125 -15.70 -5.99 -25.48
C GLY A 125 -14.59 -6.48 -24.57
N TYR A 126 -13.89 -5.59 -23.86
CA TYR A 126 -12.99 -5.98 -22.77
C TYR A 126 -13.78 -6.29 -21.51
N GLU A 127 -13.35 -7.31 -20.78
CA GLU A 127 -13.96 -7.69 -19.50
C GLU A 127 -13.34 -6.92 -18.33
N TYR A 128 -13.97 -6.94 -17.15
CA TYR A 128 -13.44 -6.26 -15.97
C TYR A 128 -12.02 -6.74 -15.59
N GLU A 129 -11.78 -8.04 -15.72
CA GLU A 129 -10.47 -8.65 -15.45
C GLU A 129 -9.37 -8.28 -16.46
N ASP A 130 -9.74 -7.71 -17.60
CA ASP A 130 -8.79 -7.24 -18.61
C ASP A 130 -8.24 -5.85 -18.30
N ILE A 131 -8.72 -5.16 -17.25
CA ILE A 131 -8.44 -3.75 -17.01
C ILE A 131 -7.65 -3.52 -15.72
N PHE A 132 -6.49 -2.86 -15.82
CA PHE A 132 -5.82 -2.23 -14.68
C PHE A 132 -6.05 -0.71 -14.66
N VAL A 133 -6.23 -0.18 -13.45
CA VAL A 133 -6.13 1.26 -13.17
C VAL A 133 -4.93 1.49 -12.25
N LEU A 134 -3.91 2.17 -12.75
CA LEU A 134 -2.64 2.36 -12.06
C LEU A 134 -2.44 3.79 -11.61
N CYS A 135 -1.83 3.96 -10.43
CA CYS A 135 -1.42 5.27 -9.95
C CYS A 135 -0.16 5.20 -9.07
N PRO A 136 0.45 6.33 -8.72
CA PRO A 136 1.61 6.34 -7.82
C PRO A 136 1.27 5.93 -6.38
N SER A 137 0.05 6.23 -5.90
CA SER A 137 -0.40 5.94 -4.53
C SER A 137 -1.92 5.87 -4.41
N LEU A 138 -2.42 4.92 -3.63
CA LEU A 138 -3.86 4.71 -3.35
C LEU A 138 -4.32 5.30 -2.00
N LYS A 139 -3.39 5.75 -1.14
CA LYS A 139 -3.68 6.06 0.27
C LYS A 139 -4.37 7.41 0.51
N SER A 140 -4.10 8.41 -0.33
CA SER A 140 -4.56 9.79 -0.07
C SER A 140 -6.08 9.93 -0.18
N GLN A 141 -6.69 10.68 0.75
CA GLN A 141 -8.14 10.78 0.85
C GLN A 141 -8.84 11.43 -0.35
N ARG A 142 -8.09 12.21 -1.13
CA ARG A 142 -8.59 12.98 -2.26
C ARG A 142 -7.78 12.67 -3.51
N THR A 143 -7.92 11.47 -4.06
CA THR A 143 -7.32 11.07 -5.34
C THR A 143 -8.40 10.84 -6.40
N GLY A 144 -8.10 11.20 -7.65
CA GLY A 144 -8.99 10.94 -8.78
C GLY A 144 -9.35 9.46 -8.94
N VAL A 145 -8.37 8.59 -8.69
CA VAL A 145 -8.48 7.13 -8.71
C VAL A 145 -9.55 6.62 -7.76
N ARG A 146 -9.63 7.17 -6.55
CA ARG A 146 -10.64 6.79 -5.56
C ARG A 146 -12.03 7.24 -5.96
N ILE A 147 -12.14 8.44 -6.53
CA ILE A 147 -13.41 8.94 -7.06
C ILE A 147 -13.90 7.99 -8.15
N LEU A 148 -13.02 7.58 -9.08
CA LEU A 148 -13.35 6.59 -10.10
C LEU A 148 -13.78 5.24 -9.49
N SER A 149 -12.99 4.69 -8.55
CA SER A 149 -13.30 3.42 -7.89
C SER A 149 -14.67 3.43 -7.20
N ASN A 150 -14.98 4.47 -6.43
CA ASN A 150 -16.28 4.59 -5.78
C ASN A 150 -17.41 4.81 -6.78
N TRP A 151 -17.18 5.53 -7.88
CA TRP A 151 -18.20 5.73 -8.90
C TRP A 151 -18.48 4.46 -9.71
N LEU A 152 -17.46 3.64 -9.98
CA LEU A 152 -17.64 2.28 -10.52
C LEU A 152 -18.43 1.40 -9.54
N THR A 153 -18.13 1.49 -8.25
CA THR A 153 -18.90 0.79 -7.20
C THR A 153 -20.37 1.20 -7.19
N GLU A 154 -20.67 2.50 -7.34
CA GLU A 154 -22.05 3.03 -7.47
C GLU A 154 -22.76 2.60 -8.77
N LYS A 155 -22.06 1.93 -9.68
CA LYS A 155 -22.60 1.38 -10.93
C LYS A 155 -22.56 -0.15 -10.94
N ASP A 156 -22.38 -0.76 -9.76
CA ASP A 156 -22.26 -2.20 -9.56
C ASP A 156 -21.16 -2.85 -10.43
N ILE A 157 -20.14 -2.06 -10.79
CA ILE A 157 -18.96 -2.57 -11.46
C ILE A 157 -18.00 -3.08 -10.37
N PRO A 158 -17.62 -4.37 -10.39
CA PRO A 158 -16.82 -4.96 -9.36
C PRO A 158 -15.35 -4.49 -9.49
N VAL A 159 -14.82 -3.95 -8.40
CA VAL A 159 -13.47 -3.39 -8.33
C VAL A 159 -12.68 -4.01 -7.19
N TYR A 160 -11.35 -3.96 -7.31
CA TYR A 160 -10.46 -4.30 -6.21
C TYR A 160 -9.44 -3.19 -5.98
N VAL A 161 -9.27 -2.80 -4.73
CA VAL A 161 -8.23 -1.87 -4.28
C VAL A 161 -7.48 -2.52 -3.11
N PRO A 162 -6.15 -2.69 -3.18
CA PRO A 162 -5.38 -3.26 -2.08
C PRO A 162 -5.43 -2.37 -0.85
N VAL A 163 -5.58 -2.99 0.33
CA VAL A 163 -5.72 -2.28 1.62
C VAL A 163 -4.37 -1.74 2.10
N SER A 164 -3.27 -2.38 1.67
CA SER A 164 -1.91 -1.93 1.94
C SER A 164 -0.97 -2.16 0.76
N ASP A 165 0.09 -1.36 0.67
CA ASP A 165 1.14 -1.49 -0.35
C ASP A 165 1.95 -2.80 -0.22
N ASN A 166 1.84 -3.50 0.91
CA ASN A 166 2.54 -4.77 1.20
C ASN A 166 1.66 -6.01 0.95
N GLU A 167 0.39 -5.82 0.61
CA GLU A 167 -0.53 -6.92 0.35
C GLU A 167 -0.15 -7.60 -0.97
N ASN A 168 0.08 -8.91 -0.94
CA ASN A 168 0.27 -9.69 -2.16
C ASN A 168 -1.08 -9.78 -2.89
N LEU A 169 -1.06 -9.50 -4.19
CA LEU A 169 -2.25 -9.58 -5.03
C LEU A 169 -2.58 -11.06 -5.30
N ASP A 170 -3.55 -11.62 -4.58
CA ASP A 170 -4.07 -12.99 -4.76
C ASP A 170 -4.95 -13.03 -6.03
N GLN A 171 -4.58 -13.87 -7.00
CA GLN A 171 -5.29 -14.00 -8.28
C GLN A 171 -6.79 -14.31 -8.10
N ASP A 172 -7.16 -15.10 -7.10
CA ASP A 172 -8.57 -15.42 -6.84
C ASP A 172 -9.41 -14.16 -6.53
N ILE A 173 -8.77 -13.13 -5.97
CA ILE A 173 -9.40 -11.87 -5.57
C ILE A 173 -9.47 -10.88 -6.74
N LEU A 174 -8.53 -10.98 -7.69
CA LEU A 174 -8.43 -10.10 -8.85
C LEU A 174 -9.37 -10.49 -10.01
N ASN A 175 -9.78 -11.75 -10.06
CA ASN A 175 -10.64 -12.29 -11.12
C ASN A 175 -11.97 -11.53 -11.21
N ASN A 176 -12.46 -11.35 -12.45
CA ASN A 176 -13.70 -10.63 -12.78
C ASN A 176 -13.81 -9.19 -12.24
N LYS A 177 -12.71 -8.53 -11.89
CA LYS A 177 -12.72 -7.17 -11.32
C LYS A 177 -11.80 -6.24 -12.04
N ILE A 178 -12.16 -4.96 -12.09
CA ILE A 178 -11.22 -3.89 -12.44
C ILE A 178 -10.28 -3.69 -11.25
N VAL A 179 -8.98 -3.86 -11.48
CA VAL A 179 -7.98 -3.83 -10.40
C VAL A 179 -7.28 -2.48 -10.36
N PHE A 180 -7.37 -1.84 -9.21
CA PHE A 180 -6.62 -0.64 -8.87
C PHE A 180 -5.31 -1.03 -8.18
N SER A 181 -4.19 -0.48 -8.63
CA SER A 181 -2.88 -0.83 -8.05
C SER A 181 -1.89 0.32 -8.14
N THR A 182 -0.86 0.28 -7.29
CA THR A 182 0.29 1.17 -7.44
C THR A 182 1.26 0.66 -8.52
N PHE A 183 2.14 1.55 -9.01
CA PHE A 183 3.22 1.18 -9.94
C PHE A 183 4.17 0.11 -9.39
N HIS A 184 4.32 0.05 -8.06
CA HIS A 184 5.15 -0.94 -7.38
C HIS A 184 4.47 -2.30 -7.27
N GLN A 185 3.21 -2.32 -6.85
CA GLN A 185 2.44 -3.56 -6.63
C GLN A 185 2.12 -4.31 -7.92
N VAL A 186 1.94 -3.59 -9.03
CA VAL A 186 1.62 -4.21 -10.33
C VAL A 186 2.83 -4.88 -10.99
N LYS A 187 4.05 -4.69 -10.46
CA LYS A 187 5.25 -5.27 -11.05
C LYS A 187 5.16 -6.80 -11.04
N GLY A 188 5.27 -7.39 -12.22
CA GLY A 188 5.14 -8.84 -12.43
C GLY A 188 3.73 -9.29 -12.82
N LEU A 189 2.76 -8.38 -12.84
CA LEU A 189 1.43 -8.58 -13.41
C LEU A 189 1.31 -7.83 -14.74
N GLU A 190 0.30 -8.19 -15.53
CA GLU A 190 -0.08 -7.56 -16.80
C GLU A 190 -1.57 -7.77 -17.07
N ARG A 191 -2.15 -6.86 -17.86
CA ARG A 191 -3.54 -6.92 -18.32
C ARG A 191 -3.64 -6.33 -19.73
N LYS A 192 -4.71 -6.64 -20.46
CA LYS A 192 -4.91 -6.17 -21.84
C LYS A 192 -4.99 -4.65 -21.89
N VAL A 193 -5.75 -4.05 -20.99
CA VAL A 193 -5.99 -2.62 -20.91
C VAL A 193 -5.38 -2.06 -19.63
N VAL A 194 -4.61 -0.97 -19.75
CA VAL A 194 -4.06 -0.25 -18.60
C VAL A 194 -4.36 1.23 -18.70
N LEU A 195 -4.93 1.79 -17.64
CA LEU A 195 -5.19 3.21 -17.49
C LEU A 195 -4.28 3.77 -16.39
N ILE A 196 -3.47 4.79 -16.70
CA ILE A 196 -2.47 5.34 -15.77
C ILE A 196 -2.86 6.75 -15.34
N PHE A 197 -3.07 6.95 -14.04
CA PHE A 197 -3.29 8.26 -13.43
C PHE A 197 -1.99 8.96 -13.06
N ASN A 198 -2.08 10.30 -12.91
CA ASN A 198 -0.97 11.17 -12.54
C ASN A 198 0.20 11.08 -13.53
N PHE A 199 -0.12 10.95 -14.83
CA PHE A 199 0.86 10.98 -15.92
C PHE A 199 1.18 12.44 -16.29
N ASP A 200 1.63 13.20 -15.29
CA ASP A 200 1.87 14.63 -15.36
C ASP A 200 2.88 15.06 -14.28
N GLU A 201 3.24 16.34 -14.24
CA GLU A 201 4.24 16.88 -13.31
C GLU A 201 3.89 16.66 -11.82
N SER A 202 2.65 16.29 -11.47
CA SER A 202 2.31 15.88 -10.10
C SER A 202 3.13 14.67 -9.63
N TYR A 203 3.56 13.79 -10.54
CA TYR A 203 4.38 12.64 -10.23
C TYR A 203 5.68 13.03 -9.51
N THR A 204 6.47 13.91 -10.13
CA THR A 204 7.75 14.38 -9.59
C THR A 204 7.57 15.33 -8.40
N LYS A 205 6.47 16.09 -8.37
CA LYS A 205 6.17 17.02 -7.25
C LYS A 205 5.80 16.31 -5.95
N PHE A 206 5.04 15.21 -6.02
CA PHE A 206 4.43 14.62 -4.82
C PHE A 206 4.95 13.24 -4.48
N TYR A 207 5.26 12.41 -5.49
CA TYR A 207 5.49 10.98 -5.28
C TYR A 207 6.96 10.59 -5.41
N ASN A 208 7.67 11.13 -6.40
CA ASN A 208 9.10 10.88 -6.59
C ASN A 208 9.90 12.18 -6.58
N GLN A 209 9.95 12.84 -5.43
CA GLN A 209 10.62 14.15 -5.28
C GLN A 209 12.14 14.08 -5.40
N SER A 210 12.71 12.88 -5.31
CA SER A 210 14.16 12.65 -5.36
C SER A 210 14.69 12.26 -6.74
N CYS A 211 13.82 12.00 -7.72
CA CYS A 211 14.28 11.61 -9.06
C CYS A 211 14.75 12.83 -9.87
N ASP A 212 15.58 12.59 -10.88
CA ASP A 212 15.83 13.60 -11.92
C ASP A 212 14.55 13.80 -12.73
N PRO A 213 13.94 14.99 -12.73
CA PRO A 213 12.69 15.23 -13.44
C PRO A 213 12.83 15.15 -14.98
N ASN A 214 14.04 15.19 -15.52
CA ASN A 214 14.30 15.13 -16.97
C ASN A 214 14.61 13.71 -17.46
N VAL A 215 14.54 12.70 -16.60
CA VAL A 215 14.73 11.30 -16.96
C VAL A 215 13.47 10.52 -16.59
N CYS A 216 12.98 9.69 -17.51
CA CYS A 216 11.84 8.81 -17.26
C CYS A 216 12.14 7.85 -16.09
N PRO A 217 11.39 7.92 -14.97
CA PRO A 217 11.57 7.03 -13.83
C PRO A 217 11.16 5.59 -14.16
N ASN A 218 11.85 4.63 -13.55
CA ASN A 218 11.58 3.20 -13.74
C ASN A 218 10.14 2.81 -13.35
N GLU A 219 9.53 3.50 -12.40
CA GLU A 219 8.16 3.26 -11.97
C GLU A 219 7.15 3.57 -13.10
N ILE A 220 7.38 4.67 -13.84
CA ILE A 220 6.56 5.03 -15.00
C ILE A 220 6.80 4.05 -16.14
N TYR A 221 8.07 3.67 -16.39
CA TYR A 221 8.41 2.62 -17.35
C TYR A 221 7.68 1.30 -17.04
N VAL A 222 7.67 0.87 -15.78
CA VAL A 222 6.97 -0.34 -15.35
C VAL A 222 5.47 -0.20 -15.60
N ALA A 223 4.85 0.93 -15.22
CA ALA A 223 3.42 1.16 -15.39
C ALA A 223 2.97 1.12 -16.86
N VAL A 224 3.65 1.86 -17.75
CA VAL A 224 3.38 1.89 -19.20
C VAL A 224 3.52 0.51 -19.81
N THR A 225 4.54 -0.22 -19.39
CA THR A 225 4.78 -1.57 -19.86
C THR A 225 3.83 -2.59 -19.23
N ARG A 226 2.79 -2.26 -18.45
CA ARG A 226 1.84 -3.27 -17.94
C ARG A 226 0.75 -3.68 -18.94
N ALA A 227 0.50 -2.85 -19.96
CA ALA A 227 -0.50 -3.11 -20.99
C ALA A 227 0.01 -4.11 -22.04
N SER A 228 -0.82 -5.07 -22.42
CA SER A 228 -0.54 -5.96 -23.56
C SER A 228 -1.26 -5.56 -24.85
N GLU A 229 -2.33 -4.76 -24.78
CA GLU A 229 -3.14 -4.38 -25.95
C GLU A 229 -3.40 -2.88 -26.01
N CYS A 230 -4.00 -2.28 -24.97
CA CYS A 230 -4.39 -0.87 -24.95
C CYS A 230 -3.79 -0.12 -23.75
N LEU A 231 -3.37 1.12 -23.99
CA LEU A 231 -2.83 2.01 -22.96
C LEU A 231 -3.53 3.37 -23.03
N THR A 232 -4.08 3.79 -21.89
CA THR A 232 -4.53 5.17 -21.67
C THR A 232 -3.73 5.81 -20.55
N VAL A 233 -3.32 7.07 -20.75
CA VAL A 233 -2.70 7.89 -19.71
C VAL A 233 -3.58 9.11 -19.42
N PHE A 234 -3.79 9.41 -18.14
CA PHE A 234 -4.55 10.56 -17.67
C PHE A 234 -3.59 11.64 -17.15
N HIS A 235 -3.70 12.82 -17.76
CA HIS A 235 -2.99 14.04 -17.39
C HIS A 235 -3.99 15.00 -16.75
N ASP A 236 -3.76 15.37 -15.48
CA ASP A 236 -4.57 16.41 -14.84
C ASP A 236 -4.37 17.77 -15.50
N ASN A 237 -5.45 18.38 -15.97
CA ASN A 237 -5.39 19.63 -16.69
C ASN A 237 -4.85 20.83 -15.86
N ARG A 238 -4.66 20.69 -14.54
CA ARG A 238 -4.03 21.73 -13.69
C ARG A 238 -2.54 21.52 -13.46
N GLN A 239 -1.96 20.46 -14.02
CA GLN A 239 -0.55 20.13 -13.94
C GLN A 239 0.11 20.31 -15.31
N ASN A 240 1.42 20.56 -15.30
CA ASN A 240 2.20 20.59 -16.53
C ASN A 240 2.49 19.15 -17.00
N TYR A 241 2.98 19.00 -18.22
CA TYR A 241 3.52 17.74 -18.72
C TYR A 241 4.69 17.25 -17.87
N LEU A 242 4.95 15.94 -17.91
CA LEU A 242 6.17 15.35 -17.37
C LEU A 242 7.39 15.97 -18.09
N PRO A 243 8.41 16.51 -17.39
CA PRO A 243 9.48 17.26 -18.06
C PRO A 243 10.34 16.43 -19.03
N PHE A 244 10.47 15.12 -18.79
CA PHE A 244 11.16 14.20 -19.69
C PHE A 244 10.33 13.78 -20.91
N CYS A 245 9.02 14.04 -20.92
CA CYS A 245 8.14 13.65 -22.01
C CYS A 245 8.37 14.60 -23.20
N ASN A 246 8.62 14.04 -24.38
CA ASN A 246 8.76 14.82 -25.60
C ASN A 246 7.38 15.22 -26.16
N VAL A 247 6.86 16.34 -25.66
CA VAL A 247 5.52 16.84 -26.00
C VAL A 247 5.41 17.23 -27.49
N ASN A 248 6.51 17.67 -28.12
CA ASN A 248 6.48 18.17 -29.50
C ASN A 248 6.11 17.11 -30.54
N ILE A 249 6.33 15.83 -30.22
CA ILE A 249 6.04 14.69 -31.10
C ILE A 249 4.92 13.82 -30.52
N LEU A 250 4.25 14.26 -29.46
CA LEU A 250 3.29 13.43 -28.73
C LEU A 250 2.10 13.02 -29.62
N GLU A 251 1.59 13.96 -30.43
CA GLU A 251 0.49 13.71 -31.39
C GLU A 251 0.88 12.77 -32.53
N ASP A 252 2.17 12.56 -32.79
CA ASP A 252 2.63 11.61 -33.80
C ASP A 252 2.51 10.14 -33.33
N TYR A 253 2.48 9.91 -32.01
CA TYR A 253 2.51 8.58 -31.40
C TYR A 253 1.31 8.28 -30.49
N CYS A 254 0.48 9.29 -30.21
CA CYS A 254 -0.67 9.19 -29.31
C CYS A 254 -1.89 9.92 -29.88
N ASP A 255 -3.07 9.40 -29.56
CA ASP A 255 -4.33 10.14 -29.69
C ASP A 255 -4.45 11.08 -28.48
N VAL A 256 -4.12 12.36 -28.67
CA VAL A 256 -4.26 13.38 -27.62
C VAL A 256 -5.71 13.88 -27.57
N ILE A 257 -6.37 13.68 -26.43
CA ILE A 257 -7.79 13.99 -26.24
C ILE A 257 -7.94 15.00 -25.09
N GLU A 258 -8.36 16.22 -25.44
CA GLU A 258 -8.55 17.30 -24.48
C GLU A 258 -10.02 17.47 -24.09
N TYR A 259 -10.37 17.03 -22.88
CA TYR A 259 -11.69 17.32 -22.28
C TYR A 259 -11.72 18.69 -21.59
N ASN A 260 -10.57 19.14 -21.10
CA ASN A 260 -10.44 20.42 -20.42
C ASN A 260 -9.14 21.11 -20.83
N PRO A 261 -9.16 22.45 -21.02
CA PRO A 261 -7.94 23.18 -21.34
C PRO A 261 -6.97 23.14 -20.15
N LEU A 262 -5.66 23.15 -20.45
CA LEU A 262 -4.60 23.26 -19.45
C LEU A 262 -4.72 24.58 -18.68
N LYS A 263 -4.86 24.47 -17.35
CA LYS A 263 -4.96 25.56 -16.38
C LYS A 263 -3.95 25.34 -15.27
N ILE A 264 -2.68 25.44 -15.61
CA ILE A 264 -1.56 25.13 -14.71
C ILE A 264 -1.69 25.96 -13.42
N SER A 265 -1.86 25.26 -12.30
CA SER A 265 -1.98 25.89 -11.00
C SER A 265 -0.60 26.25 -10.44
N LYS A 266 -0.47 27.45 -9.85
CA LYS A 266 0.75 27.81 -9.11
C LYS A 266 0.79 27.00 -7.82
N PHE A 267 1.75 26.09 -7.72
CA PHE A 267 1.92 25.26 -6.54
C PHE A 267 2.41 26.08 -5.34
N LYS A 268 1.77 25.91 -4.18
CA LYS A 268 2.30 26.35 -2.88
C LYS A 268 2.75 25.11 -2.13
N MET A 269 4.05 25.00 -1.87
CA MET A 269 4.60 23.91 -1.08
C MET A 269 4.08 24.02 0.36
N GLN A 270 3.35 23.02 0.84
CA GLN A 270 2.96 22.94 2.25
C GLN A 270 4.17 22.46 3.06
N ASN A 271 4.68 23.31 3.95
CA ASN A 271 5.88 23.03 4.74
C ASN A 271 5.66 22.09 5.93
N LYS A 272 4.42 21.63 6.19
CA LYS A 272 4.11 20.80 7.37
C LYS A 272 3.58 19.44 6.96
N MET A 273 4.40 18.41 7.14
CA MET A 273 4.03 17.02 6.88
C MET A 273 3.57 16.37 8.20
N LYS A 274 2.31 15.94 8.23
CA LYS A 274 1.76 15.08 9.29
C LYS A 274 2.01 13.62 8.91
N LEU A 275 2.63 12.88 9.81
CA LEU A 275 2.94 11.47 9.65
C LEU A 275 2.10 10.62 10.60
N ASN A 276 1.61 9.48 10.11
CA ASN A 276 1.07 8.43 10.97
C ASN A 276 2.23 7.52 11.43
N VAL A 277 2.20 7.02 12.67
CA VAL A 277 3.21 6.08 13.19
C VAL A 277 3.38 4.85 12.28
N SER A 278 2.30 4.31 11.73
CA SER A 278 2.34 3.17 10.80
C SER A 278 3.09 3.50 9.49
N THR A 279 3.09 4.76 9.04
CA THR A 279 3.82 5.18 7.84
C THR A 279 5.34 5.07 8.01
N LEU A 280 5.86 5.25 9.24
CA LEU A 280 7.29 5.13 9.51
C LEU A 280 7.81 3.69 9.44
N THR A 281 6.95 2.70 9.69
CA THR A 281 7.34 1.29 9.69
C THR A 281 7.09 0.56 8.37
N ASN A 282 6.31 1.16 7.45
CA ASN A 282 6.05 0.59 6.13
C ASN A 282 7.33 0.52 5.28
N HIS A 283 7.57 -0.57 4.56
CA HIS A 283 8.67 -0.71 3.59
C HIS A 283 10.06 -0.34 4.13
N LEU A 284 10.39 -0.75 5.37
CA LEU A 284 11.74 -0.58 5.90
C LEU A 284 12.67 -1.67 5.36
N PRO A 285 13.88 -1.33 4.87
CA PRO A 285 14.91 -2.32 4.57
C PRO A 285 15.24 -3.18 5.79
N PHE A 286 15.61 -4.43 5.56
CA PHE A 286 15.96 -5.37 6.62
C PHE A 286 17.03 -4.82 7.58
N GLU A 287 18.10 -4.19 7.08
CA GLU A 287 19.17 -3.68 7.96
C GLU A 287 18.70 -2.50 8.81
N VAL A 288 17.72 -1.72 8.32
CA VAL A 288 17.11 -0.63 9.09
C VAL A 288 16.26 -1.21 10.21
N VAL A 289 15.48 -2.26 9.92
CA VAL A 289 14.68 -2.99 10.93
C VAL A 289 15.59 -3.57 12.01
N GLU A 290 16.64 -4.30 11.62
CA GLU A 290 17.60 -4.90 12.56
C GLU A 290 18.25 -3.82 13.43
N HIS A 291 18.75 -2.73 12.85
CA HIS A 291 19.34 -1.64 13.62
C HIS A 291 18.34 -1.00 14.59
N CYS A 292 17.10 -0.77 14.16
CA CYS A 292 16.04 -0.24 15.03
C CYS A 292 15.76 -1.15 16.23
N THR A 293 15.77 -2.48 16.05
CA THR A 293 15.57 -3.42 17.16
C THR A 293 16.70 -3.41 18.20
N THR A 294 17.86 -2.80 17.92
CA THR A 294 18.94 -2.68 18.92
C THR A 294 18.68 -1.58 19.97
N PHE A 295 17.73 -0.67 19.72
CA PHE A 295 17.42 0.44 20.64
C PHE A 295 16.51 0.04 21.81
N PHE A 296 15.92 -1.15 21.77
CA PHE A 296 15.06 -1.68 22.83
C PHE A 296 15.28 -3.19 22.98
N LYS A 297 14.86 -3.73 24.13
CA LYS A 297 14.87 -5.17 24.39
C LYS A 297 13.45 -5.71 24.36
N THR A 298 13.28 -6.95 23.96
CA THR A 298 11.99 -7.63 23.91
C THR A 298 11.95 -8.75 24.93
N LYS A 299 10.76 -9.04 25.46
CA LYS A 299 10.52 -10.20 26.32
C LYS A 299 9.20 -10.84 25.95
N ILE A 300 9.25 -12.13 25.66
CA ILE A 300 8.05 -12.94 25.48
C ILE A 300 7.41 -13.10 26.87
N VAL A 301 6.26 -12.48 27.06
CA VAL A 301 5.46 -12.55 28.31
C VAL A 301 4.56 -13.77 28.27
N LYS A 302 4.02 -14.10 27.09
CA LYS A 302 3.27 -15.33 26.85
C LYS A 302 3.68 -15.92 25.50
N GLU A 303 4.10 -17.18 25.53
CA GLU A 303 4.44 -17.97 24.34
C GLU A 303 3.24 -18.15 23.42
N LYS A 304 3.53 -18.22 22.11
CA LYS A 304 2.54 -18.51 21.08
C LYS A 304 1.85 -19.86 21.35
N LYS A 305 0.53 -19.89 21.17
CA LYS A 305 -0.30 -21.10 21.22
C LYS A 305 -0.93 -21.37 19.85
N GLU A 306 -1.75 -22.41 19.80
CA GLU A 306 -2.54 -22.73 18.62
C GLU A 306 -3.35 -21.52 18.14
N LYS A 307 -3.21 -21.25 16.84
CA LYS A 307 -3.82 -20.12 16.17
C LYS A 307 -5.31 -20.36 16.00
N ILE A 308 -6.14 -19.37 16.33
CA ILE A 308 -7.56 -19.38 15.96
C ILE A 308 -7.62 -19.12 14.46
N ASN A 309 -7.99 -20.14 13.70
CA ASN A 309 -8.11 -20.03 12.25
C ASN A 309 -9.46 -19.38 11.89
N ILE A 310 -9.42 -18.16 11.36
CA ILE A 310 -10.59 -17.42 10.87
C ILE A 310 -10.43 -17.27 9.36
N ARG A 311 -11.54 -17.43 8.63
CA ARG A 311 -11.55 -17.33 7.17
C ARG A 311 -11.09 -15.94 6.74
N GLY A 312 -10.05 -15.87 5.90
CA GLY A 312 -9.46 -14.60 5.43
C GLY A 312 -10.09 -14.02 4.17
N LYS A 313 -10.86 -14.81 3.42
CA LYS A 313 -11.58 -14.38 2.22
C LYS A 313 -12.99 -14.94 2.12
N VAL A 314 -13.96 -14.13 1.71
CA VAL A 314 -15.35 -14.56 1.45
C VAL A 314 -15.61 -14.60 -0.05
N LYS A 315 -16.67 -15.29 -0.46
CA LYS A 315 -17.09 -15.43 -1.86
C LYS A 315 -18.53 -14.92 -1.94
N ASN A 316 -18.83 -14.06 -2.91
CA ASN A 316 -20.19 -13.62 -3.19
C ASN A 316 -20.93 -14.62 -4.11
N ASP A 317 -22.21 -14.38 -4.36
CA ASP A 317 -23.06 -15.28 -5.17
C ASP A 317 -22.62 -15.34 -6.64
N GLU A 318 -22.06 -14.25 -7.17
CA GLU A 318 -21.47 -14.17 -8.52
C GLU A 318 -20.13 -14.91 -8.64
N GLY A 319 -19.56 -15.30 -7.50
CA GLY A 319 -18.35 -16.09 -7.40
C GLY A 319 -17.04 -15.32 -7.27
N ASN A 320 -17.11 -14.01 -7.06
CA ASN A 320 -16.00 -13.11 -6.76
C ASN A 320 -15.57 -13.23 -5.30
N TYR A 321 -14.27 -13.08 -5.03
CA TYR A 321 -13.71 -13.19 -3.68
C TYR A 321 -13.33 -11.85 -3.08
N GLU A 322 -13.61 -11.62 -1.79
CA GLU A 322 -13.17 -10.44 -1.04
C GLU A 322 -12.28 -10.82 0.15
N THR A 323 -11.25 -10.01 0.42
CA THR A 323 -10.49 -10.12 1.68
C THR A 323 -11.28 -9.55 2.84
N VAL A 324 -11.29 -10.26 3.97
CA VAL A 324 -12.04 -9.87 5.19
C VAL A 324 -11.17 -9.86 6.45
N GLN A 325 -9.86 -10.01 6.30
CA GLN A 325 -8.91 -10.02 7.41
C GLN A 325 -8.84 -8.66 8.11
N ASP A 326 -8.85 -7.57 7.35
CA ASP A 326 -8.93 -6.19 7.85
C ASP A 326 -10.21 -5.95 8.64
N ILE A 327 -11.36 -6.38 8.12
CA ILE A 327 -12.65 -6.29 8.81
C ILE A 327 -12.61 -7.08 10.11
N THR A 328 -12.06 -8.30 10.08
CA THR A 328 -11.93 -9.15 11.28
C THR A 328 -11.00 -8.52 12.32
N ALA A 329 -9.91 -7.87 11.88
CA ALA A 329 -8.94 -7.22 12.75
C ALA A 329 -9.51 -5.99 13.48
N VAL A 330 -10.55 -5.35 12.93
CA VAL A 330 -11.32 -4.27 13.58
C VAL A 330 -12.45 -4.83 14.44
N ALA A 331 -13.18 -5.83 13.94
CA ALA A 331 -14.36 -6.39 14.61
C ALA A 331 -14.06 -6.99 15.98
N ILE A 332 -12.96 -7.74 16.11
CA ILE A 332 -12.63 -8.41 17.37
C ILE A 332 -12.31 -7.41 18.50
N PRO A 333 -11.42 -6.41 18.31
CA PRO A 333 -11.22 -5.34 19.27
C PRO A 333 -12.49 -4.54 19.59
N ALA A 334 -13.29 -4.20 18.57
CA ALA A 334 -14.51 -3.41 18.76
C ALA A 334 -15.57 -4.16 19.58
N TYR A 335 -15.71 -5.47 19.39
CA TYR A 335 -16.58 -6.28 20.25
C TYR A 335 -16.06 -6.40 21.68
N PHE A 336 -14.73 -6.47 21.86
CA PHE A 336 -14.13 -6.47 23.19
C PHE A 336 -14.35 -5.13 23.92
N GLU A 337 -14.27 -4.00 23.21
CA GLU A 337 -14.67 -2.69 23.73
C GLU A 337 -16.13 -2.70 24.18
N TYR A 338 -17.05 -3.13 23.31
CA TYR A 338 -18.47 -3.24 23.62
C TYR A 338 -18.76 -4.10 24.84
N MET A 339 -18.05 -5.22 25.01
CA MET A 339 -18.17 -6.07 26.21
C MET A 339 -17.77 -5.35 27.50
N LYS A 340 -16.78 -4.46 27.45
CA LYS A 340 -16.23 -3.76 28.63
C LYS A 340 -17.01 -2.48 28.96
N THR A 341 -17.40 -1.72 27.96
CA THR A 341 -17.92 -0.36 28.14
C THR A 341 -19.40 -0.22 27.76
N GLY A 342 -19.96 -1.18 27.02
CA GLY A 342 -21.26 -1.04 26.36
C GLY A 342 -21.25 -0.09 25.15
N LEU A 343 -20.09 0.51 24.83
CA LEU A 343 -19.91 1.45 23.73
C LEU A 343 -19.18 0.79 22.56
N LEU A 344 -19.33 1.36 21.37
CA LEU A 344 -18.70 0.87 20.16
C LEU A 344 -18.08 2.06 19.41
N SER A 345 -16.79 2.36 19.61
CA SER A 345 -16.14 3.55 19.02
C SER A 345 -16.11 3.55 17.50
N ILE A 346 -16.27 2.38 16.87
CA ILE A 346 -16.35 2.27 15.41
C ILE A 346 -17.72 2.63 14.84
N TYR A 347 -18.75 2.78 15.69
CA TYR A 347 -20.10 3.14 15.29
C TYR A 347 -20.26 4.65 15.14
N ASP A 348 -20.83 5.08 14.01
CA ASP A 348 -21.21 6.47 13.75
C ASP A 348 -22.59 6.49 13.08
N PRO A 349 -23.66 6.91 13.79
CA PRO A 349 -25.03 6.83 13.30
C PRO A 349 -25.24 7.66 12.02
N LYS A 350 -24.58 8.82 11.90
CA LYS A 350 -24.72 9.67 10.71
C LYS A 350 -24.15 9.01 9.46
N VAL A 351 -23.04 8.30 9.63
CA VAL A 351 -22.38 7.61 8.52
C VAL A 351 -23.18 6.39 8.10
N GLU A 352 -23.79 5.70 9.06
CA GLU A 352 -24.71 4.61 8.74
C GLU A 352 -25.94 5.11 8.00
N GLU A 353 -26.64 6.11 8.53
CA GLU A 353 -27.81 6.71 7.87
C GLU A 353 -27.46 7.18 6.46
N GLU A 354 -26.37 7.92 6.29
CA GLU A 354 -25.91 8.33 4.96
C GLU A 354 -25.71 7.12 4.04
N THR A 355 -25.12 6.02 4.54
CA THR A 355 -24.84 4.82 3.73
C THR A 355 -26.10 4.06 3.36
N LEU A 356 -27.05 3.91 4.29
CA LEU A 356 -28.33 3.25 4.04
C LEU A 356 -29.23 4.09 3.08
N LEU A 357 -29.18 5.42 3.18
CA LEU A 357 -29.89 6.32 2.26
C LEU A 357 -29.35 6.26 0.81
N TYR A 358 -28.11 5.79 0.58
CA TYR A 358 -27.62 5.55 -0.77
C TYR A 358 -28.21 4.27 -1.40
N ASP A 359 -28.69 3.33 -0.58
CA ASP A 359 -29.38 2.11 -1.03
C ASP A 359 -30.85 2.36 -1.40
N GLU A 360 -31.49 3.40 -0.82
CA GLU A 360 -32.93 3.69 -1.03
C GLU A 360 -33.29 4.29 -2.40
N ASN A 361 -32.34 4.48 -3.32
CA ASN A 361 -32.66 4.83 -4.72
C ASN A 361 -33.00 3.62 -5.60
N GLU A 362 -33.00 2.39 -5.04
CA GLU A 362 -33.65 1.25 -5.66
C GLU A 362 -34.76 0.69 -4.76
N GLU A 363 -35.94 0.64 -5.36
CA GLU A 363 -37.21 0.20 -4.80
C GLU A 363 -37.15 -1.29 -4.41
N TYR A 364 -36.83 -1.59 -3.15
CA TYR A 364 -37.18 -2.88 -2.53
C TYR A 364 -37.86 -2.66 -1.17
N ALA A 365 -39.13 -3.09 -1.15
CA ALA A 365 -40.10 -2.91 -0.09
C ALA A 365 -39.64 -3.40 1.30
N PHE A 366 -39.60 -2.49 2.26
CA PHE A 366 -40.24 -2.72 3.55
C PHE A 366 -41.35 -1.68 3.72
N SER A 367 -42.57 -2.19 3.77
CA SER A 367 -43.82 -1.45 3.83
C SER A 367 -43.91 -0.53 5.05
N ASP A 368 -44.31 0.72 4.77
CA ASP A 368 -45.03 1.71 5.59
C ASP A 368 -45.32 1.32 7.04
N ILE A 369 -44.70 2.04 7.98
CA ILE A 369 -45.40 2.60 9.15
C ILE A 369 -44.89 4.02 9.37
N ASP A 370 -45.85 4.93 9.48
CA ASP A 370 -45.76 6.38 9.60
C ASP A 370 -44.83 6.93 10.71
N ASP A 371 -44.35 8.13 10.38
CA ASP A 371 -43.80 9.24 11.16
C ASP A 371 -44.07 9.33 12.68
N GLU A 372 -43.11 10.00 13.34
CA GLU A 372 -43.11 10.62 14.68
C GLU A 372 -42.70 9.75 15.87
N SER A 373 -41.38 9.66 16.12
CA SER A 373 -40.79 9.94 17.44
C SER A 373 -39.25 9.97 17.40
N GLU A 374 -38.65 11.09 17.79
CA GLU A 374 -37.28 11.13 18.32
C GLU A 374 -37.26 10.32 19.63
N GLU A 375 -37.07 9.01 19.54
CA GLU A 375 -36.78 8.16 20.69
C GLU A 375 -35.32 7.75 20.64
N GLU A 376 -34.60 8.09 21.72
CA GLU A 376 -33.33 7.49 22.08
C GLU A 376 -33.44 5.98 21.89
N ILE A 377 -32.50 5.38 21.15
CA ILE A 377 -32.45 3.94 20.93
C ILE A 377 -32.15 3.25 22.28
N GLU A 378 -33.21 2.96 23.03
CA GLU A 378 -33.24 2.00 24.13
C GLU A 378 -33.93 0.72 23.62
N GLU A 379 -33.31 0.04 22.65
CA GLU A 379 -33.62 -1.36 22.36
C GLU A 379 -32.40 -2.24 22.65
N SER A 380 -32.54 -3.06 23.68
CA SER A 380 -31.63 -4.12 24.13
C SER A 380 -31.47 -5.28 23.12
N LYS A 381 -30.94 -5.00 21.92
CA LYS A 381 -30.52 -6.04 20.97
C LYS A 381 -29.04 -6.33 21.15
N GLU A 382 -28.72 -7.52 21.65
CA GLU A 382 -27.33 -8.04 21.65
C GLU A 382 -26.68 -7.78 20.29
N LEU A 383 -25.50 -7.14 20.28
CA LEU A 383 -24.73 -6.88 19.06
C LEU A 383 -24.43 -8.20 18.35
N SER A 384 -25.14 -8.48 17.25
CA SER A 384 -24.96 -9.70 16.48
C SER A 384 -23.62 -9.69 15.73
N ILE A 385 -23.04 -10.87 15.46
CA ILE A 385 -21.77 -10.96 14.74
C ILE A 385 -21.88 -10.39 13.32
N PRO A 386 -22.93 -10.67 12.54
CA PRO A 386 -23.10 -10.03 11.24
C PRO A 386 -23.14 -8.50 11.33
N ARG A 387 -23.85 -7.98 12.33
CA ARG A 387 -23.92 -6.53 12.58
C ARG A 387 -22.56 -5.93 12.91
N LEU A 388 -21.79 -6.58 13.79
CA LEU A 388 -20.43 -6.17 14.15
C LEU A 388 -19.51 -6.13 12.92
N LEU A 389 -19.54 -7.17 12.08
CA LEU A 389 -18.69 -7.23 10.89
C LEU A 389 -19.11 -6.16 9.86
N PHE A 390 -20.42 -5.91 9.70
CA PHE A 390 -20.94 -4.83 8.86
C PHE A 390 -20.45 -3.47 9.33
N LEU A 391 -20.62 -3.16 10.62
CA LEU A 391 -20.15 -1.89 11.20
C LEU A 391 -18.62 -1.74 11.08
N SER A 392 -17.89 -2.84 11.20
CA SER A 392 -16.42 -2.84 11.01
C SER A 392 -16.04 -2.54 9.56
N ASN A 393 -16.77 -3.09 8.58
CA ASN A 393 -16.55 -2.79 7.16
C ASN A 393 -16.89 -1.32 6.86
N LEU A 394 -18.01 -0.83 7.39
CA LEU A 394 -18.43 0.57 7.26
C LEU A 394 -17.37 1.53 7.82
N TYR A 395 -16.83 1.23 9.01
CA TYR A 395 -15.75 1.98 9.61
C TYR A 395 -14.50 2.01 8.73
N ILE A 396 -14.09 0.85 8.19
CA ILE A 396 -12.94 0.76 7.27
C ILE A 396 -13.20 1.57 5.99
N SER A 397 -14.39 1.47 5.41
CA SER A 397 -14.78 2.25 4.23
C SER A 397 -14.74 3.75 4.48
N LYS A 398 -15.11 4.21 5.69
CA LYS A 398 -14.98 5.61 6.09
C LYS A 398 -13.52 6.04 6.22
N GLN A 399 -12.69 5.25 6.90
CA GLN A 399 -11.28 5.56 7.13
C GLN A 399 -10.48 5.59 5.82
N THR A 400 -10.65 4.55 5.01
CA THR A 400 -9.94 4.38 3.74
C THR A 400 -10.56 5.20 2.63
N GLY A 401 -11.84 5.56 2.70
CA GLY A 401 -12.62 6.24 1.68
C GLY A 401 -13.00 5.39 0.47
N TYR A 402 -12.75 4.08 0.50
CA TYR A 402 -13.14 3.12 -0.55
C TYR A 402 -14.39 2.35 -0.13
N ARG A 403 -15.37 2.26 -1.03
CA ARG A 403 -16.70 1.68 -0.71
C ARG A 403 -16.94 0.28 -1.28
N PHE A 404 -16.09 -0.20 -2.19
CA PHE A 404 -16.33 -1.43 -2.96
C PHE A 404 -16.66 -2.66 -2.10
N LYS A 405 -16.01 -2.85 -0.94
CA LYS A 405 -16.30 -3.97 -0.04
C LYS A 405 -17.70 -3.92 0.56
N MET A 406 -18.32 -2.75 0.68
CA MET A 406 -19.70 -2.63 1.18
C MET A 406 -20.67 -3.25 0.18
N ASN A 407 -20.48 -2.99 -1.12
CA ASN A 407 -21.34 -3.51 -2.19
C ASN A 407 -21.02 -4.97 -2.53
N GLN A 408 -19.74 -5.36 -2.51
CA GLN A 408 -19.29 -6.68 -2.96
C GLN A 408 -19.39 -7.78 -1.87
N ILE A 409 -19.59 -7.43 -0.59
CA ILE A 409 -19.79 -8.39 0.50
C ILE A 409 -21.27 -8.49 0.85
N GLU A 410 -21.91 -9.54 0.36
CA GLU A 410 -23.35 -9.81 0.58
C GLU A 410 -23.64 -10.43 1.96
N SER A 411 -22.69 -11.21 2.51
CA SER A 411 -22.91 -12.03 3.70
C SER A 411 -21.83 -11.86 4.77
N TYR A 412 -22.23 -11.32 5.92
CA TYR A 412 -21.38 -11.10 7.09
C TYR A 412 -21.38 -12.29 8.07
N ASN A 413 -20.92 -13.46 7.62
CA ASN A 413 -21.04 -14.73 8.39
C ASN A 413 -19.74 -15.53 8.55
N TRP A 414 -18.58 -14.96 8.19
CA TRP A 414 -17.30 -15.68 8.19
C TRP A 414 -16.64 -15.82 9.58
N LEU A 415 -17.10 -15.06 10.57
CA LEU A 415 -16.65 -15.14 11.96
C LEU A 415 -17.68 -15.90 12.80
N ARG A 416 -17.29 -17.01 13.40
CA ARG A 416 -18.18 -17.80 14.28
C ARG A 416 -18.15 -17.25 15.71
N ARG A 417 -19.27 -17.47 16.43
CA ARG A 417 -19.39 -17.10 17.85
C ARG A 417 -18.30 -17.73 18.72
N ASP A 418 -18.00 -19.01 18.51
CA ASP A 418 -16.93 -19.70 19.25
C ASP A 418 -15.54 -19.08 19.01
N GLN A 419 -15.28 -18.55 17.81
CA GLN A 419 -14.02 -17.89 17.48
C GLN A 419 -13.95 -16.52 18.14
N LEU A 420 -15.02 -15.72 18.04
CA LEU A 420 -15.10 -14.40 18.66
C LEU A 420 -14.94 -14.48 20.18
N GLU A 421 -15.68 -15.36 20.84
CA GLU A 421 -15.59 -15.59 22.29
C GLU A 421 -14.19 -16.05 22.71
N LYS A 422 -13.54 -16.95 21.94
CA LYS A 422 -12.15 -17.36 22.22
C LYS A 422 -11.19 -16.17 22.10
N CYS A 423 -11.39 -15.28 21.13
CA CYS A 423 -10.58 -14.08 20.95
C CYS A 423 -10.77 -13.09 22.10
N THR A 424 -12.01 -12.75 22.47
CA THR A 424 -12.29 -11.82 23.56
C THR A 424 -11.89 -12.38 24.92
N LEU A 425 -12.08 -13.68 25.17
CA LEU A 425 -11.59 -14.34 26.39
C LEU A 425 -10.06 -14.27 26.51
N ARG A 426 -9.32 -14.21 25.39
CA ARG A 426 -7.86 -14.02 25.43
C ARG A 426 -7.50 -12.61 25.90
N LEU A 427 -8.24 -11.60 25.45
CA LEU A 427 -8.08 -10.19 25.82
C LEU A 427 -8.51 -9.94 27.27
N ASP A 428 -9.67 -10.45 27.67
CA ASP A 428 -10.23 -10.31 29.02
C ASP A 428 -9.29 -10.86 30.12
N LYS A 429 -8.54 -11.93 29.81
CA LYS A 429 -7.52 -12.49 30.72
C LYS A 429 -6.23 -11.68 30.82
N LEU A 430 -6.09 -10.60 30.04
CA LEU A 430 -4.88 -9.77 29.95
C LEU A 430 -5.14 -8.34 30.45
N ILE A 431 -6.32 -7.82 30.15
CA ILE A 431 -6.68 -6.41 30.25
C ILE A 431 -7.66 -6.22 31.41
N GLY A 432 -7.47 -5.16 32.19
CA GLY A 432 -8.31 -4.82 33.34
C GLY A 432 -9.76 -4.46 33.01
N GLU A 433 -10.47 -3.95 34.02
CA GLU A 433 -11.86 -3.46 33.88
C GLU A 433 -11.92 -1.96 33.57
N ASP A 434 -11.01 -1.16 34.13
CA ASP A 434 -10.98 0.30 33.94
C ASP A 434 -9.95 0.65 32.87
N VAL A 435 -10.42 0.71 31.61
CA VAL A 435 -9.56 0.84 30.43
C VAL A 435 -10.14 1.82 29.42
N GLU A 436 -9.25 2.51 28.73
CA GLU A 436 -9.56 3.44 27.64
C GLU A 436 -9.21 2.81 26.30
N PHE A 437 -10.09 2.98 25.30
CA PHE A 437 -9.94 2.41 23.95
C PHE A 437 -9.69 3.49 22.90
N ASN A 438 -8.91 3.14 21.87
CA ASN A 438 -8.73 3.93 20.65
C ASN A 438 -8.37 5.42 20.91
N ILE A 439 -7.39 5.66 21.77
CA ILE A 439 -6.99 7.03 22.14
C ILE A 439 -6.11 7.63 21.05
N ASP A 440 -6.69 8.57 20.30
CA ASP A 440 -5.99 9.38 19.31
C ASP A 440 -4.88 10.22 19.95
N PHE A 441 -3.74 10.31 19.27
CA PHE A 441 -2.66 11.20 19.67
C PHE A 441 -2.08 11.98 18.50
N GLU A 442 -1.52 13.14 18.84
CA GLU A 442 -0.65 13.92 17.98
C GLU A 442 0.43 14.56 18.83
N ILE A 443 1.69 14.39 18.44
CA ILE A 443 2.82 15.13 19.01
C ILE A 443 3.31 16.16 18.00
N ASP A 444 3.60 17.34 18.53
CA ASP A 444 4.16 18.45 17.79
C ASP A 444 5.63 18.20 17.42
N GLU A 445 6.17 19.15 16.64
CA GLU A 445 7.50 19.15 16.08
C GLU A 445 8.57 18.94 17.18
N LYS A 446 9.43 17.92 17.00
CA LYS A 446 10.63 17.64 17.81
C LYS A 446 11.87 17.66 16.90
N GLU A 447 13.06 17.86 17.49
CA GLU A 447 14.32 17.91 16.73
C GLU A 447 14.54 16.60 15.95
N GLU A 448 14.34 15.46 16.61
CA GLU A 448 14.46 14.12 16.03
C GLU A 448 13.41 13.83 14.93
N LEU A 449 12.30 14.58 14.91
CA LEU A 449 11.26 14.47 13.88
C LEU A 449 11.51 15.40 12.68
N GLN A 450 12.55 16.24 12.71
CA GLN A 450 12.88 17.22 11.66
C GLN A 450 11.66 18.08 11.24
N ASN A 451 11.00 18.70 12.22
CA ASN A 451 9.81 19.57 12.04
C ASN A 451 8.58 18.88 11.41
N LYS A 452 8.47 17.55 11.56
CA LYS A 452 7.29 16.78 11.17
C LYS A 452 6.42 16.50 12.40
N LYS A 453 5.10 16.42 12.20
CA LYS A 453 4.15 16.00 13.24
C LYS A 453 3.96 14.49 13.18
N LEU A 454 3.83 13.84 14.33
CA LEU A 454 3.57 12.40 14.41
C LEU A 454 2.22 12.16 15.08
N SER A 455 1.41 11.28 14.50
CA SER A 455 0.06 10.98 14.94
C SER A 455 -0.24 9.49 14.85
N GLY A 456 -1.26 9.04 15.57
CA GLY A 456 -1.66 7.64 15.61
C GLY A 456 -2.72 7.41 16.68
N VAL A 457 -2.91 6.13 17.02
CA VAL A 457 -3.90 5.68 17.99
C VAL A 457 -3.22 4.72 18.95
N PHE A 458 -3.48 4.88 20.25
CA PHE A 458 -3.22 3.84 21.23
C PHE A 458 -4.43 2.92 21.30
N ASP A 459 -4.25 1.62 21.03
CA ASP A 459 -5.38 0.70 20.94
C ASP A 459 -6.09 0.57 22.30
N ILE A 460 -5.35 0.31 23.39
CA ILE A 460 -5.89 0.28 24.76
C ILE A 460 -4.88 0.85 25.78
N ILE A 461 -5.37 1.68 26.71
CA ILE A 461 -4.66 2.12 27.92
C ILE A 461 -5.36 1.49 29.15
N ASP A 462 -4.62 0.69 29.90
CA ASP A 462 -5.07 -0.05 31.09
C ASP A 462 -4.20 0.34 32.29
N GLY A 463 -4.56 1.45 32.92
CA GLY A 463 -3.73 2.14 33.93
C GLY A 463 -2.34 2.42 33.38
N ASN A 464 -1.30 1.85 34.01
CA ASN A 464 0.10 2.02 33.59
C ASN A 464 0.54 1.02 32.49
N LYS A 465 -0.39 0.33 31.81
CA LYS A 465 -0.08 -0.61 30.73
C LYS A 465 -0.72 -0.15 29.43
N ILE A 466 0.06 -0.12 28.35
CA ILE A 466 -0.42 0.26 27.03
C ILE A 466 -0.33 -0.95 26.12
N TRP A 467 -1.46 -1.30 25.52
CA TRP A 467 -1.61 -2.50 24.70
C TRP A 467 -1.79 -2.13 23.24
N MET A 468 -1.03 -2.82 22.39
CA MET A 468 -1.19 -2.83 20.94
C MET A 468 -1.82 -4.17 20.52
N LEU A 469 -2.98 -4.11 19.88
CA LEU A 469 -3.78 -5.27 19.50
C LEU A 469 -3.51 -5.67 18.06
N ARG A 470 -3.22 -6.94 17.81
CA ARG A 470 -2.98 -7.44 16.45
C ARG A 470 -3.72 -8.76 16.19
N CYS A 471 -4.24 -8.89 14.97
CA CYS A 471 -4.82 -10.14 14.45
C CYS A 471 -3.96 -10.65 13.30
N LEU A 472 -2.78 -11.22 13.62
CA LEU A 472 -1.75 -11.56 12.64
C LEU A 472 -1.44 -13.06 12.65
N ASP A 473 -0.78 -13.52 11.60
CA ASP A 473 -0.18 -14.86 11.55
C ASP A 473 1.02 -14.96 12.50
N LYS A 474 1.84 -13.90 12.54
CA LYS A 474 3.04 -13.79 13.35
C LYS A 474 3.31 -12.32 13.71
N ILE A 475 3.85 -12.07 14.90
CA ILE A 475 4.43 -10.77 15.25
C ILE A 475 5.84 -10.67 14.65
N GLU A 476 6.03 -9.68 13.78
CA GLU A 476 7.32 -9.35 13.17
C GLU A 476 7.98 -8.12 13.82
N ASN A 477 9.30 -7.96 13.61
CA ASN A 477 10.09 -6.86 14.18
C ASN A 477 9.54 -5.47 13.84
N VAL A 478 8.93 -5.27 12.66
CA VAL A 478 8.29 -4.01 12.29
C VAL A 478 7.14 -3.62 13.23
N HIS A 479 6.42 -4.60 13.78
CA HIS A 479 5.36 -4.36 14.77
C HIS A 479 5.95 -3.97 16.13
N LEU A 480 7.11 -4.53 16.49
CA LEU A 480 7.83 -4.18 17.72
C LEU A 480 8.42 -2.77 17.64
N ILE A 481 8.92 -2.37 16.46
CA ILE A 481 9.33 -0.99 16.19
C ILE A 481 8.12 -0.05 16.30
N GLN A 482 6.96 -0.45 15.77
CA GLN A 482 5.73 0.34 15.91
C GLN A 482 5.34 0.52 17.39
N LEU A 483 5.45 -0.54 18.21
CA LEU A 483 5.22 -0.46 19.66
C LEU A 483 6.22 0.48 20.34
N ALA A 484 7.49 0.44 19.95
CA ALA A 484 8.52 1.35 20.46
C ALA A 484 8.29 2.81 20.04
N LEU A 485 7.74 3.06 18.85
CA LEU A 485 7.29 4.39 18.43
C LEU A 485 6.13 4.89 19.30
N ASN A 486 5.15 4.03 19.58
CA ASN A 486 4.07 4.37 20.52
C ASN A 486 4.62 4.71 21.91
N ALA A 487 5.64 3.99 22.39
CA ALA A 487 6.33 4.30 23.65
C ALA A 487 7.00 5.68 23.65
N TYR A 488 7.71 6.01 22.58
CA TYR A 488 8.31 7.34 22.40
C TYR A 488 7.25 8.45 22.41
N VAL A 489 6.14 8.26 21.69
CA VAL A 489 5.04 9.24 21.63
C VAL A 489 4.44 9.44 23.01
N TYR A 490 4.14 8.35 23.73
CA TYR A 490 3.51 8.44 25.03
C TYR A 490 4.37 9.24 26.02
N HIS A 491 5.68 8.94 26.11
CA HIS A 491 6.58 9.73 26.96
C HIS A 491 6.72 11.19 26.51
N SER A 492 6.49 11.47 25.23
CA SER A 492 6.48 12.85 24.72
C SER A 492 5.24 13.63 25.18
N LEU A 493 4.12 12.95 25.38
CA LEU A 493 2.85 13.50 25.87
C LEU A 493 2.78 13.53 27.40
N TYR A 494 3.30 12.50 28.06
CA TYR A 494 3.23 12.26 29.50
C TYR A 494 4.64 12.00 30.08
N PRO A 495 5.50 13.02 30.22
CA PRO A 495 6.93 12.83 30.56
C PRO A 495 7.20 12.33 31.97
N LEU A 496 6.23 12.42 32.88
CA LEU A 496 6.36 11.99 34.28
C LEU A 496 5.89 10.56 34.51
N GLU A 497 5.32 9.91 33.49
CA GLU A 497 4.79 8.56 33.56
C GLU A 497 5.79 7.53 33.01
N ASP A 498 5.74 6.32 33.54
CA ASP A 498 6.61 5.20 33.15
C ASP A 498 5.78 3.94 32.84
N PRO A 499 5.01 3.96 31.73
CA PRO A 499 4.11 2.86 31.40
C PRO A 499 4.85 1.65 30.81
N SER A 500 4.22 0.49 30.95
CA SER A 500 4.66 -0.74 30.32
C SER A 500 3.96 -0.97 28.99
N PHE A 501 4.73 -1.24 27.93
CA PHE A 501 4.20 -1.45 26.59
C PHE A 501 4.16 -2.92 26.20
N PHE A 502 3.01 -3.34 25.68
CA PHE A 502 2.75 -4.72 25.25
C PHE A 502 2.14 -4.76 23.85
N ILE A 503 2.53 -5.76 23.08
CA ILE A 503 1.82 -6.18 21.88
C ILE A 503 1.22 -7.56 22.12
N VAL A 504 -0.04 -7.73 21.73
CA VAL A 504 -0.74 -9.01 21.79
C VAL A 504 -1.20 -9.42 20.40
N ASN A 505 -0.84 -10.63 19.99
CA ASN A 505 -1.47 -11.28 18.85
C ASN A 505 -2.68 -12.08 19.35
N ILE A 506 -3.87 -11.58 19.08
CA ILE A 506 -5.14 -12.15 19.53
C ILE A 506 -5.32 -13.56 18.98
N LEU A 507 -4.90 -13.80 17.73
CA LEU A 507 -5.07 -15.09 17.05
C LEU A 507 -4.15 -16.18 17.59
N THR A 508 -2.97 -15.85 18.10
CA THR A 508 -2.00 -16.84 18.64
C THR A 508 -1.85 -16.81 20.17
N LYS A 509 -2.43 -15.80 20.84
CA LYS A 509 -2.25 -15.50 22.28
C LYS A 509 -0.82 -15.11 22.67
N GLU A 510 0.04 -14.87 21.69
CA GLU A 510 1.40 -14.40 21.94
C GLU A 510 1.37 -12.99 22.52
N VAL A 511 2.14 -12.76 23.58
CA VAL A 511 2.28 -11.44 24.21
C VAL A 511 3.76 -11.14 24.35
N ILE A 512 4.17 -9.99 23.80
CA ILE A 512 5.56 -9.51 23.87
C ILE A 512 5.54 -8.13 24.51
N SER A 513 6.45 -7.89 25.46
CA SER A 513 6.71 -6.56 26.02
C SER A 513 8.04 -6.02 25.51
N ILE A 514 8.17 -4.69 25.49
CA ILE A 514 9.44 -4.01 25.24
C ILE A 514 9.98 -3.36 26.50
N TYR A 515 11.30 -3.32 26.61
CA TYR A 515 12.04 -2.57 27.61
C TYR A 515 12.97 -1.60 26.89
N TYR A 516 12.97 -0.35 27.31
CA TYR A 516 13.67 0.70 26.57
C TYR A 516 14.20 1.77 27.52
N ASP A 517 15.07 2.60 26.95
CA ASP A 517 15.48 3.88 27.51
C ASP A 517 14.98 4.97 26.55
N ILE A 518 14.42 6.06 27.09
CA ILE A 518 13.78 7.09 26.26
C ILE A 518 14.77 7.77 25.32
N ASP A 519 16.03 7.93 25.71
CA ASP A 519 17.06 8.53 24.84
C ASP A 519 17.45 7.58 23.71
N ASN A 520 17.42 6.26 23.96
CA ASN A 520 17.56 5.28 22.88
C ASN A 520 16.36 5.30 21.92
N LEU A 521 15.13 5.47 22.40
CA LEU A 521 13.97 5.62 21.52
C LEU A 521 14.06 6.91 20.68
N ARG A 522 14.51 8.03 21.26
CA ARG A 522 14.77 9.27 20.50
C ARG A 522 15.78 9.06 19.37
N LYS A 523 16.86 8.33 19.63
CA LYS A 523 17.86 7.97 18.61
C LYS A 523 17.25 7.08 17.52
N MET A 524 16.42 6.10 17.90
CA MET A 524 15.70 5.25 16.95
C MET A 524 14.79 6.05 16.04
N VAL A 525 14.00 6.98 16.60
CA VAL A 525 13.11 7.88 15.83
C VAL A 525 13.91 8.74 14.86
N ARG A 526 14.99 9.38 15.34
CA ARG A 526 15.90 10.17 14.49
C ARG A 526 16.46 9.35 13.34
N TYR A 527 16.90 8.12 13.62
CA TYR A 527 17.42 7.20 12.61
C TYR A 527 16.35 6.83 11.57
N LEU A 528 15.12 6.48 12.00
CA LEU A 528 14.01 6.18 11.10
C LEU A 528 13.66 7.36 10.19
N ILE A 529 13.60 8.57 10.73
CA ILE A 529 13.29 9.79 9.97
C ILE A 529 14.38 10.05 8.92
N ILE A 530 15.66 9.92 9.29
CA ILE A 530 16.78 10.06 8.35
C ILE A 530 16.67 9.01 7.25
N GLN A 531 16.51 7.73 7.59
CA GLN A 531 16.43 6.65 6.61
C GLN A 531 15.21 6.76 5.68
N LYS A 532 14.10 7.35 6.14
CA LYS A 532 12.89 7.51 5.34
C LYS A 532 12.88 8.75 4.45
N TYR A 533 13.43 9.86 4.92
CA TYR A 533 13.22 11.17 4.29
C TYR A 533 14.50 11.86 3.85
N ASN A 534 15.67 11.44 4.32
CA ASN A 534 16.92 11.98 3.82
C ASN A 534 17.41 11.11 2.67
N THR A 535 17.56 11.72 1.51
CA THR A 535 18.14 11.08 0.33
C THR A 535 19.65 10.91 0.58
N GLU A 536 20.12 9.67 0.66
CA GLU A 536 21.55 9.40 0.56
C GLU A 536 22.04 9.81 -0.84
N GLN A 537 23.21 10.45 -0.92
CA GLN A 537 23.83 10.73 -2.22
C GLN A 537 24.08 9.40 -2.94
N ALA A 538 23.62 9.31 -4.19
CA ALA A 538 23.87 8.15 -5.01
C ALA A 538 25.39 7.91 -5.11
N LEU A 539 25.83 6.71 -4.73
CA LEU A 539 27.21 6.29 -4.95
C LEU A 539 27.51 6.32 -6.45
N SER A 540 28.70 6.78 -6.83
CA SER A 540 29.20 6.55 -8.18
C SER A 540 29.36 5.05 -8.44
N ASP A 541 29.32 4.65 -9.71
CA ASP A 541 29.42 3.23 -10.08
C ASP A 541 30.68 2.57 -9.54
N ASN A 542 31.83 3.25 -9.59
CA ASN A 542 33.07 2.73 -9.01
C ASN A 542 32.97 2.53 -7.48
N LYS A 543 32.42 3.51 -6.75
CA LYS A 543 32.25 3.38 -5.29
C LYS A 543 31.25 2.30 -4.91
N PHE A 544 30.21 2.11 -5.72
CA PHE A 544 29.26 1.01 -5.56
C PHE A 544 29.95 -0.33 -5.78
N ILE A 545 30.68 -0.49 -6.88
CA ILE A 545 31.39 -1.74 -7.17
C ILE A 545 32.39 -2.06 -6.07
N GLU A 546 33.21 -1.08 -5.64
CA GLU A 546 34.14 -1.25 -4.51
C GLU A 546 33.43 -1.65 -3.20
N SER A 547 32.24 -1.10 -2.93
CA SER A 547 31.50 -1.45 -1.70
C SER A 547 30.94 -2.86 -1.75
N ILE A 548 30.51 -3.33 -2.93
CA ILE A 548 30.03 -4.70 -3.15
C ILE A 548 31.20 -5.69 -3.17
N GLU A 549 32.33 -5.35 -3.79
CA GLU A 549 33.54 -6.19 -3.77
C GLU A 549 34.03 -6.43 -2.34
N LYS A 550 33.95 -5.44 -1.44
CA LYS A 550 34.25 -5.66 -0.01
C LYS A 550 33.40 -6.76 0.63
N ILE A 551 32.14 -6.91 0.24
CA ILE A 551 31.27 -8.00 0.73
C ILE A 551 31.79 -9.34 0.21
N LYS A 552 32.21 -9.38 -1.05
CA LYS A 552 32.87 -10.55 -1.64
C LYS A 552 34.10 -10.91 -0.79
N HIS A 553 35.04 -9.98 -0.59
CA HIS A 553 36.30 -10.24 0.15
C HIS A 553 36.12 -10.85 1.54
N ILE A 554 35.01 -10.63 2.26
CA ILE A 554 34.71 -11.30 3.55
C ILE A 554 34.75 -12.84 3.45
N TYR A 555 34.44 -13.39 2.28
CA TYR A 555 34.40 -14.84 2.04
C TYR A 555 35.64 -15.35 1.29
N TYR A 556 36.29 -14.51 0.47
CA TYR A 556 37.33 -14.94 -0.47
C TYR A 556 38.76 -14.53 -0.07
N GLU A 557 38.94 -13.79 1.03
CA GLU A 557 40.22 -13.53 1.72
C GLU A 557 40.21 -14.11 3.12
#